data_AF-A0A3D5F704-F1
#
_entry.id   AF-A0A3D5F704-F1
#
_cell.length_a   1.000
_cell.length_b   1.000
_cell.length_c   1.000
_cell.angle_alpha   90.00
_cell.angle_beta   90.00
_cell.angle_gamma   90.00
#
_symmetry.space_group_name_H-M   'P 1'
#
loop_
_entity.id
_entity.type
_entity.pdbx_description
1 polymer ?
#
loop_
_entity_poly.entity_id
_entity_poly.type
_entity_poly.pdbx_seq_one_letter_code
_entity_poly.pdbx_strand_id
1 'polypeptide(L)' 'GIGLEFGNWRFNLRKSNTEPVIRLNVESKGDIALVEEKTKELLDLIRAE' A
#
# COMPACT_ATOMS: atom_id res chain seq x y z
N GLY A 1 9.18 8.67 0.71
CA GLY A 1 8.32 7.48 0.56
C GLY A 1 8.56 6.88 -0.82
N ILE A 2 7.92 5.76 -1.11
CA ILE A 2 7.98 5.05 -2.39
C ILE A 2 6.54 4.94 -2.89
N GLY A 3 6.32 5.25 -4.17
CA GLY A 3 5.02 5.08 -4.81
C GLY A 3 5.18 4.37 -6.14
N LEU A 4 4.28 3.43 -6.43
CA LEU A 4 4.24 2.69 -7.68
C LEU A 4 2.82 2.70 -8.22
N GLU A 5 2.69 2.87 -9.54
CA GLU A 5 1.43 2.87 -10.26
C GLU A 5 1.39 1.71 -11.26
N PHE A 6 0.28 0.96 -11.24
CA PHE A 6 0.06 -0.25 -12.05
C PHE A 6 -1.22 -0.11 -12.89
N GLY A 7 -1.42 1.06 -13.50
CA GLY A 7 -2.52 1.37 -14.42
C GLY A 7 -3.91 1.45 -13.76
N ASN A 8 -4.39 0.34 -13.20
CA ASN A 8 -5.71 0.23 -12.56
C ASN A 8 -5.67 0.42 -11.04
N TRP A 9 -4.48 0.37 -10.44
CA TRP A 9 -4.26 0.61 -9.03
C TRP A 9 -2.87 1.19 -8.77
N ARG A 10 -2.67 1.76 -7.59
CA ARG A 10 -1.38 2.25 -7.13
C ARG A 10 -1.26 2.12 -5.62
N PHE A 11 -0.04 2.24 -5.11
CA PHE A 11 0.18 2.37 -3.68
C PHE A 11 1.24 3.42 -3.35
N ASN A 12 1.24 3.88 -2.10
CA ASN A 12 2.29 4.70 -1.52
C ASN A 12 2.70 4.15 -0.15
N LEU A 13 4.00 3.97 0.04
CA LEU A 13 4.61 3.58 1.30
C LEU A 13 5.50 4.71 1.83
N ARG A 14 5.31 5.13 3.07
CA ARG A 14 6.12 6.20 3.67
C ARG A 14 6.36 5.97 5.16
N LYS A 15 7.55 6.31 5.65
CA LYS A 15 7.76 6.50 7.08
C LYS A 15 6.93 7.69 7.56
N SER A 16 6.31 7.56 8.73
CA SER A 16 5.64 8.70 9.37
C SER A 16 6.68 9.72 9.83
N ASN A 17 6.36 11.00 9.67
CA ASN A 17 7.25 12.10 10.06
C ASN A 17 7.20 12.38 11.56
N THR A 18 6.10 12.00 12.23
CA THR A 18 5.82 12.36 13.63
C THR A 18 5.78 11.16 14.56
N GLU A 19 5.71 9.95 14.02
CA GLU A 19 5.51 8.72 14.78
C GLU A 19 6.44 7.62 14.24
N PRO A 20 6.88 6.65 15.08
CA PRO A 20 7.75 5.57 14.65
C PRO A 20 6.96 4.45 13.92
N VAL A 21 6.20 4.81 12.89
CA VAL A 21 5.36 3.90 12.10
C VAL A 21 5.59 4.08 10.60
N ILE A 22 5.25 3.07 9.81
CA ILE A 22 5.17 3.14 8.35
C ILE A 22 3.69 3.23 7.96
N ARG A 23 3.38 4.05 6.95
CA ARG A 23 2.04 4.23 6.41
C ARG A 23 2.00 3.69 4.99
N LEU A 24 1.05 2.78 4.74
CA LEU A 24 0.71 2.23 3.44
C LEU A 24 -0.66 2.77 3.01
N ASN A 25 -0.73 3.37 1.82
CA ASN A 25 -1.98 3.73 1.16
C ASN A 25 -2.10 2.93 -0.13
N VAL A 26 -3.25 2.32 -0.39
CA VAL A 26 -3.56 1.57 -1.61
C VAL A 26 -4.86 2.12 -2.18
N GLU A 27 -4.91 2.34 -3.49
CA GLU A 27 -6.12 2.80 -4.18
C GLU A 27 -6.24 2.14 -5.57
N SER A 28 -7.48 1.96 -6.03
CA SER A 28 -7.81 1.44 -7.36
C SER A 28 -8.83 2.34 -8.06
N LYS A 29 -9.04 2.11 -9.36
CA LYS A 29 -10.10 2.77 -10.14
C LYS A 29 -11.47 2.13 -9.90
N GLY A 30 -11.98 2.25 -8.68
CA GLY A 30 -13.32 1.79 -8.30
C GLY A 30 -13.44 0.29 -8.02
N ASP A 31 -12.32 -0.42 -7.88
CA ASP A 31 -12.26 -1.86 -7.62
C ASP A 31 -11.87 -2.14 -6.16
N ILE A 32 -12.88 -2.33 -5.30
CA ILE A 32 -12.69 -2.54 -3.87
C ILE A 32 -12.00 -3.89 -3.59
N ALA A 33 -12.36 -4.94 -4.33
CA ALA A 33 -11.79 -6.28 -4.15
C ALA A 33 -10.29 -6.26 -4.45
N LEU A 34 -9.87 -5.54 -5.50
CA LEU A 34 -8.45 -5.36 -5.82
C LEU A 34 -7.70 -4.60 -4.71
N VAL A 35 -8.31 -3.58 -4.10
CA VAL A 35 -7.68 -2.86 -2.98
C VAL A 35 -7.48 -3.79 -1.79
N GLU A 36 -8.47 -4.60 -1.43
CA GLU A 36 -8.37 -5.55 -0.32
C GLU A 36 -7.29 -6.61 -0.59
N GLU A 37 -7.29 -7.19 -1.78
CA GLU A 37 -6.27 -8.18 -2.21
C GLU A 37 -4.86 -7.60 -2.11
N LYS A 38 -4.62 -6.45 -2.75
CA LYS A 38 -3.28 -5.83 -2.80
C LYS A 38 -2.83 -5.26 -1.46
N THR A 39 -3.77 -4.80 -0.63
CA THR A 39 -3.44 -4.39 0.74
C THR A 39 -2.93 -5.58 1.55
N LYS A 40 -3.62 -6.73 1.47
CA LYS A 40 -3.20 -7.95 2.19
C LYS A 40 -1.85 -8.43 1.69
N GLU A 41 -1.67 -8.55 0.37
CA GLU A 41 -0.41 -8.98 -0.25
C GLU A 41 0.77 -8.12 0.21
N LEU A 42 0.64 -6.78 0.14
CA LEU A 42 1.70 -5.86 0.55
C LEU A 42 2.00 -5.92 2.04
N LEU A 43 0.97 -6.05 2.89
CA LEU A 43 1.18 -6.18 4.35
C LEU A 43 1.88 -7.48 4.72
N ASP A 44 1.55 -8.59 4.06
CA ASP A 44 2.20 -9.88 4.29
C ASP A 44 3.68 -9.81 3.90
N LEU A 45 4.01 -9.16 2.77
CA LEU A 45 5.40 -8.95 2.35
C LEU A 45 6.17 -8.05 3.32
N ILE A 46 5.57 -6.96 3.79
CA ILE A 46 6.22 -6.02 4.74
C ILE A 46 6.52 -6.69 6.09
N ARG A 47 5.69 -7.65 6.51
CA ARG A 47 5.82 -8.35 7.81
C ARG A 47 6.66 -9.61 7.76
N ALA A 48 6.98 -10.11 6.56
CA ALA A 48 7.77 -11.32 6.37
C ALA A 48 9.28 -11.11 6.60
N GLU A 49 9.71 -9.86 6.84
CA GLU A 49 11.07 -9.44 7.21
C GLU A 49 11.11 -9.00 8.69
#